data_AF-A0A966A5R2-F1
#
_entry.id   AF-A0A966A5R2-F1
#
_cell.length_a   1.000
_cell.length_b   1.000
_cell.length_c   1.000
_cell.angle_alpha   90.00
_cell.angle_beta   90.00
_cell.angle_gamma   90.00
#
_symmetry.space_group_name_H-M   'P 1'
#
loop_
_entity.id
_entity.type
_entity.pdbx_description
1 polymer ?
#
loop_
_entity_poly.entity_id
_entity_poly.type
_entity_poly.pdbx_seq_one_letter_code
_entity_poly.pdbx_strand_id
1 'polypeptide(L)'
;MKQRVVTALIALSLLAVVLFVLPAVFAAGVIAALVLAGAWEWSAFLATPSVVIRVIFVALIALLLAAFSIQFAAFGPALLMLSLGWWFIAMIWTFFFPTSIPIAVRWLAGIFVLVPL
;
A
#
# COMPACT_ATOMS: atom_id res chain seq x y z
N MET A 1 20.58 11.90 -15.03
CA MET A 1 19.23 11.72 -15.63
C MET A 1 19.05 10.38 -16.34
N LYS A 2 20.02 9.90 -17.14
CA LYS A 2 19.93 8.59 -17.85
C LYS A 2 19.51 7.41 -16.96
N GLN A 3 20.13 7.26 -15.78
CA GLN A 3 19.79 6.18 -14.84
C GLN A 3 18.32 6.19 -14.40
N ARG A 4 17.73 7.36 -14.13
CA ARG A 4 16.32 7.48 -13.71
C ARG A 4 15.36 7.04 -14.81
N VAL A 5 15.67 7.37 -16.07
CA VAL A 5 14.88 6.95 -17.24
C VAL A 5 14.96 5.44 -17.40
N VAL A 6 16.16 4.87 -17.33
CA VAL A 6 16.36 3.42 -17.45
C VAL A 6 15.60 2.66 -16.35
N THR A 7 15.71 3.08 -15.08
CA THR A 7 14.98 2.43 -13.98
C THR A 7 13.46 2.55 -14.14
N ALA A 8 12.96 3.69 -14.64
CA ALA A 8 11.53 3.88 -14.87
C ALA A 8 11.01 2.96 -15.99
N LEU A 9 11.75 2.83 -17.10
CA LEU A 9 11.39 1.94 -18.20
C LEU A 9 11.39 0.46 -17.77
N ILE A 10 12.37 0.05 -16.97
CA ILE A 10 12.42 -1.31 -16.41
C ILE A 10 11.22 -1.53 -15.48
N ALA A 11 10.94 -0.62 -14.55
CA ALA A 11 9.82 -0.74 -13.62
C ALA A 11 8.47 -0.80 -14.37
N LEU A 12 8.28 0.05 -15.38
CA LEU A 12 7.08 0.05 -16.21
C LEU A 12 6.91 -1.27 -16.97
N SER A 13 7.99 -1.81 -17.55
CA SER A 13 7.96 -3.08 -18.28
C SER A 13 7.63 -4.25 -17.35
N LEU A 14 8.25 -4.28 -16.16
CA LEU A 14 7.95 -5.29 -15.15
C LEU A 14 6.49 -5.23 -14.69
N LEU A 15 5.98 -4.02 -14.45
CA LEU A 15 4.57 -3.83 -14.08
C LEU A 15 3.64 -4.31 -15.20
N ALA A 16 3.94 -4.00 -16.46
CA ALA A 16 3.15 -4.48 -17.59
C ALA A 16 3.13 -6.01 -17.68
N VAL A 17 4.28 -6.67 -17.45
CA VAL A 17 4.35 -8.14 -17.39
C VAL A 17 3.49 -8.69 -16.25
N VAL A 18 3.57 -8.09 -15.06
CA VAL A 18 2.76 -8.51 -13.91
C VAL A 18 1.26 -8.38 -14.18
N LEU A 19 0.83 -7.31 -14.84
CA LEU A 19 -0.60 -7.03 -15.06
C LEU A 19 -1.20 -7.77 -16.26
N PHE A 20 -0.43 -7.97 -17.34
CA PHE A 20 -0.97 -8.44 -18.62
C PHE A 20 -0.45 -9.82 -19.06
N VAL A 21 0.60 -10.34 -18.44
CA VAL A 21 1.22 -11.63 -18.83
C VAL A 21 1.09 -12.68 -17.73
N LEU A 22 1.26 -12.30 -16.45
CA LEU A 22 1.17 -13.25 -15.35
C LEU A 22 -0.27 -13.74 -15.12
N PRO A 23 -0.46 -15.03 -14.79
CA PRO A 23 -1.73 -15.50 -14.25
C PRO A 23 -2.10 -14.75 -12.96
N ALA A 24 -3.40 -14.54 -12.74
CA ALA A 24 -3.92 -13.71 -11.66
C ALA A 24 -3.35 -14.06 -10.27
N VAL A 25 -3.16 -15.36 -9.96
CA VAL A 25 -2.60 -15.81 -8.68
C VAL A 25 -1.16 -15.33 -8.48
N PHE A 26 -0.32 -15.40 -9.51
CA PHE A 26 1.06 -14.93 -9.44
C PHE A 26 1.13 -13.40 -9.42
N ALA A 27 0.29 -12.73 -10.21
CA ALA A 27 0.19 -11.27 -10.19
C ALA A 27 -0.20 -10.74 -8.79
N ALA A 28 -1.20 -11.37 -8.16
CA ALA A 28 -1.61 -11.05 -6.80
C ALA A 28 -0.46 -11.26 -5.79
N GLY A 29 0.30 -12.35 -5.91
CA GLY A 29 1.47 -12.60 -5.06
C GLY A 29 2.56 -11.54 -5.20
N VAL A 30 2.86 -11.11 -6.43
CA VAL A 30 3.86 -10.04 -6.68
C VAL A 30 3.37 -8.71 -6.11
N ILE A 31 2.11 -8.34 -6.35
CA ILE A 31 1.53 -7.09 -5.82
C ILE A 31 1.52 -7.13 -4.29
N ALA A 32 1.11 -8.25 -3.67
CA ALA A 32 1.14 -8.40 -2.22
C ALA A 32 2.56 -8.22 -1.66
N ALA A 33 3.57 -8.83 -2.28
CA ALA A 33 4.96 -8.66 -1.87
C ALA A 33 5.43 -7.19 -1.96
N LEU A 34 5.07 -6.47 -3.03
CA LEU A 34 5.35 -5.05 -3.18
C LEU A 34 4.66 -4.21 -2.11
N VAL A 35 3.40 -4.50 -1.79
CA VAL A 35 2.66 -3.82 -0.72
C VAL A 35 3.29 -4.08 0.65
N LEU A 36 3.73 -5.30 0.94
CA LEU A 36 4.43 -5.63 2.19
C LEU A 36 5.80 -4.96 2.30
N ALA A 37 6.53 -4.83 1.20
CA ALA A 37 7.74 -4.01 1.16
C ALA A 37 7.42 -2.52 1.43
N GLY A 38 6.34 -2.00 0.84
CA GLY A 38 5.82 -0.66 1.15
C GLY A 38 5.41 -0.50 2.62
N ALA A 39 4.81 -1.52 3.23
CA ALA A 39 4.46 -1.54 4.65
C ALA A 39 5.71 -1.49 5.54
N TRP A 40 6.77 -2.21 5.15
CA TRP A 40 8.04 -2.15 5.85
C TRP A 40 8.65 -0.75 5.82
N GLU A 41 8.67 -0.09 4.66
CA GLU A 41 9.14 1.29 4.54
C GLU A 41 8.24 2.27 5.31
N TRP A 42 6.92 2.09 5.25
CA TRP A 42 5.97 2.94 5.96
C TRP A 42 6.13 2.86 7.49
N SER A 43 6.50 1.68 8.01
CA SER A 43 6.69 1.48 9.46
C SER A 43 7.73 2.44 10.07
N ALA A 44 8.64 3.00 9.27
CA ALA A 44 9.58 4.03 9.70
C ALA A 44 8.88 5.31 10.19
N PHE A 45 7.66 5.61 9.71
CA PHE A 45 6.88 6.77 10.13
C PHE A 45 6.21 6.60 11.50
N LEU A 46 6.14 5.37 12.02
CA LEU A 46 5.46 5.02 13.28
C LEU A 46 6.26 5.40 14.54
N ALA A 47 7.19 6.35 14.42
CA ALA A 47 7.92 7.02 15.50
C ALA A 47 8.71 6.11 16.45
N THR A 48 8.97 4.85 16.09
CA THR A 48 9.71 3.91 16.92
C THR A 48 10.72 3.13 16.07
N PRO A 49 12.01 3.04 16.47
CA PRO A 49 13.02 2.27 15.74
C PRO A 49 12.90 0.75 15.97
N SER A 50 11.91 0.29 16.73
CA SER A 50 11.73 -1.11 17.09
C SER A 50 11.38 -1.98 15.87
N VAL A 51 12.27 -2.92 15.54
CA VAL A 51 12.04 -3.93 14.50
C VAL A 51 10.77 -4.74 14.79
N VAL A 52 10.45 -4.98 16.06
CA VAL A 52 9.23 -5.71 16.47
C VAL A 52 7.97 -4.98 16.00
N ILE A 53 7.92 -3.65 16.16
CA ILE A 53 6.78 -2.85 15.70
C ILE A 53 6.66 -2.89 14.18
N ARG A 54 7.78 -2.87 13.46
CA ARG A 54 7.78 -3.00 11.99
C ARG A 54 7.19 -4.33 11.55
N VAL A 55 7.64 -5.43 12.17
CA VAL A 55 7.13 -6.77 11.88
C VAL A 55 5.64 -6.88 12.21
N ILE A 56 5.19 -6.35 13.35
CA ILE A 56 3.76 -6.32 13.72
C ILE A 56 2.95 -5.57 12.68
N PHE A 57 3.41 -4.39 12.24
CA PHE A 57 2.71 -3.60 11.24
C PHE A 57 2.63 -4.33 9.89
N VAL A 58 3.73 -4.91 9.41
CA VAL A 58 3.73 -5.70 8.16
C VAL A 58 2.83 -6.93 8.27
N ALA A 59 2.84 -7.63 9.41
CA ALA A 59 1.97 -8.78 9.66
C ALA A 59 0.49 -8.39 9.68
N LEU A 60 0.15 -7.23 10.26
CA LEU A 60 -1.19 -6.68 10.23
C LEU A 60 -1.65 -6.39 8.79
N ILE A 61 -0.80 -5.75 7.98
CA ILE A 61 -1.12 -5.49 6.56
C ILE A 61 -1.30 -6.80 5.78
N ALA A 62 -0.44 -7.80 6.00
CA ALA A 62 -0.58 -9.12 5.38
C ALA A 62 -1.91 -9.79 5.73
N LEU A 63 -2.31 -9.72 7.00
CA LEU A 63 -3.59 -10.29 7.47
C LEU A 63 -4.78 -9.58 6.82
N LEU A 64 -4.74 -8.25 6.72
CA LEU A 64 -5.80 -7.46 6.09
C LEU A 64 -5.90 -7.75 4.58
N LEU A 65 -4.77 -7.85 3.87
CA LEU A 65 -4.76 -8.24 2.45
C LEU A 65 -5.33 -9.65 2.24
N ALA A 66 -4.99 -10.59 3.11
CA ALA A 66 -5.52 -11.96 3.06
C ALA A 66 -7.04 -11.97 3.32
N ALA A 67 -7.49 -11.29 4.38
CA ALA A 67 -8.91 -11.17 4.71
C ALA A 67 -9.71 -10.54 3.54
N PHE A 68 -9.16 -9.48 2.93
CA PHE A 68 -9.73 -8.83 1.76
C PHE A 68 -9.83 -9.78 0.57
N SER A 69 -8.77 -10.53 0.28
CA SER A 69 -8.76 -11.47 -0.86
C SER A 69 -9.87 -12.53 -0.79
N ILE A 70 -10.25 -12.94 0.43
CA ILE A 70 -11.29 -13.93 0.68
C ILE A 70 -12.69 -13.27 0.62
N GLN A 71 -12.82 -12.05 1.13
CA GLN A 71 -14.09 -11.35 1.31
C GLN A 71 -14.44 -10.36 0.18
N PHE A 72 -13.59 -10.26 -0.85
CA PHE A 72 -13.75 -9.28 -1.93
C PHE A 72 -15.09 -9.40 -2.65
N ALA A 73 -15.60 -10.62 -2.85
CA ALA A 73 -16.90 -10.82 -3.51
C ALA A 73 -18.07 -10.21 -2.72
N ALA A 74 -17.98 -10.14 -1.39
CA ALA A 74 -19.03 -9.62 -0.52
C ALA A 74 -18.94 -8.10 -0.34
N PHE A 75 -17.73 -7.54 -0.27
CA PHE A 75 -17.52 -6.14 0.12
C PHE A 75 -16.79 -5.29 -0.93
N GLY A 76 -16.37 -5.86 -2.05
CA GLY A 76 -15.52 -5.21 -3.06
C GLY A 76 -15.96 -3.82 -3.49
N PRO A 77 -17.24 -3.59 -3.88
CA PRO A 77 -17.71 -2.26 -4.27
C PRO A 77 -17.66 -1.23 -3.14
N ALA A 78 -18.10 -1.61 -1.94
CA ALA A 78 -18.08 -0.73 -0.77
C ALA A 78 -16.65 -0.36 -0.37
N LEU A 79 -15.75 -1.33 -0.49
CA LEU A 79 -14.35 -1.14 -0.22
C LEU A 79 -13.72 -0.16 -1.23
N LEU A 80 -13.89 -0.40 -2.54
CA LEU A 80 -13.41 0.55 -3.56
C LEU A 80 -13.95 1.98 -3.36
N MET A 81 -15.19 2.17 -2.89
CA MET A 81 -15.72 3.49 -2.53
C MET A 81 -15.00 4.09 -1.31
N LEU A 82 -14.68 3.29 -0.30
CA LEU A 82 -13.89 3.70 0.85
C LEU A 82 -12.46 4.09 0.46
N SER A 83 -11.79 3.30 -0.38
CA SER A 83 -10.51 3.65 -1.01
C SER A 83 -10.58 5.00 -1.70
N LEU A 84 -11.57 5.21 -2.58
CA LEU A 84 -11.73 6.47 -3.30
C LEU A 84 -11.91 7.65 -2.35
N GLY A 85 -12.74 7.49 -1.31
CA GLY A 85 -12.94 8.50 -0.28
C GLY A 85 -11.64 8.86 0.45
N TRP A 86 -10.87 7.85 0.86
CA TRP A 86 -9.58 8.05 1.50
C TRP A 86 -8.57 8.76 0.60
N TRP A 87 -8.41 8.30 -0.65
CA TRP A 87 -7.48 8.91 -1.61
C TRP A 87 -7.85 10.35 -1.93
N PHE A 88 -9.14 10.68 -1.98
CA PHE A 88 -9.60 12.06 -2.14
C PHE A 88 -9.25 12.94 -0.93
N ILE A 89 -9.44 12.42 0.29
CA ILE A 89 -9.04 13.11 1.53
C ILE A 89 -7.51 13.32 1.55
N ALA A 90 -6.72 12.29 1.22
CA ALA A 90 -5.26 12.37 1.18
C ALA A 90 -4.76 13.40 0.15
N MET A 91 -5.41 13.47 -1.01
CA MET A 91 -5.15 14.49 -2.02
C MET A 91 -5.41 15.91 -1.47
N ILE A 92 -6.57 16.13 -0.83
CA ILE A 92 -6.88 17.43 -0.21
C ILE A 92 -5.86 17.78 0.86
N TRP A 93 -5.51 16.82 1.72
CA TRP A 93 -4.55 17.03 2.81
C TRP A 93 -3.16 17.45 2.30
N THR A 94 -2.76 16.98 1.12
CA THR A 94 -1.48 17.36 0.50
C THR A 94 -1.35 18.87 0.25
N PHE A 95 -2.46 19.59 -0.01
CA PHE A 95 -2.44 21.04 -0.20
C PHE A 95 -2.15 21.84 1.09
N PHE A 96 -2.30 21.22 2.26
CA PHE A 96 -2.06 21.85 3.56
C PHE A 96 -0.69 21.50 4.14
N PHE A 97 0.16 20.80 3.39
CA PHE A 97 1.52 20.49 3.82
C PHE A 97 2.34 21.79 4.09
N PRO A 98 3.16 21.86 5.16
CA PRO A 98 3.42 20.82 6.16
C PRO A 98 2.42 20.81 7.33
N THR A 99 1.84 19.64 7.64
CA THR A 99 1.03 19.41 8.85
C THR A 99 1.69 18.38 9.77
N SER A 100 1.68 18.63 11.08
CA SER A 100 2.10 17.64 12.08
C SER A 100 1.10 16.49 12.17
N ILE A 101 1.51 15.28 11.79
CA ILE A 101 0.64 14.09 11.82
C ILE A 101 0.83 13.34 13.15
N PRO A 102 -0.22 13.20 14.00
CA PRO A 102 -0.16 12.42 15.23
C PRO A 102 0.12 10.95 14.97
N ILE A 103 0.73 10.25 15.93
CA ILE A 103 1.17 8.86 15.76
C ILE A 103 0.02 7.93 15.31
N ALA A 104 -1.14 7.97 15.97
CA ALA A 104 -2.29 7.13 15.63
C ALA A 104 -2.75 7.33 14.18
N VAL A 105 -2.68 8.57 13.68
CA VAL A 105 -3.08 8.89 12.31
C VAL A 105 -2.09 8.33 11.29
N ARG A 106 -0.80 8.16 11.64
CA ARG A 106 0.20 7.52 10.77
C ARG A 106 -0.05 6.03 10.58
N TRP A 107 -0.55 5.36 11.63
CA TRP A 107 -0.98 3.96 11.56
C TRP A 107 -2.17 3.81 10.63
N LEU A 108 -3.22 4.60 10.86
CA LEU A 108 -4.42 4.60 10.04
C LEU A 108 -4.08 4.91 8.58
N ALA A 109 -3.33 5.99 8.33
CA ALA A 109 -2.91 6.37 6.99
C ALA A 109 -2.14 5.24 6.29
N GLY A 110 -1.26 4.54 6.99
CA GLY A 110 -0.56 3.39 6.43
C GLY A 110 -1.51 2.26 6.04
N ILE A 111 -2.47 1.93 6.90
CA ILE A 111 -3.47 0.89 6.61
C ILE A 111 -4.31 1.28 5.38
N PHE A 112 -4.88 2.48 5.36
CA PHE A 112 -5.75 2.95 4.28
C PHE A 112 -5.02 3.20 2.95
N VAL A 113 -3.71 3.49 2.97
CA VAL A 113 -2.90 3.63 1.74
C VAL A 113 -2.49 2.27 1.17
N LEU A 114 -2.11 1.32 2.03
CA LEU A 114 -1.50 0.06 1.61
C LEU A 114 -2.51 -1.06 1.36
N VAL A 115 -3.55 -1.13 2.19
CA VAL A 115 -4.66 -2.02 1.95
C VAL A 115 -5.66 -1.21 1.13
N PRO A 116 -5.97 -1.61 -0.11
CA PRO A 116 -7.05 -1.01 -0.88
C PRO A 116 -8.38 -1.43 -0.24
N LEU A 117 -8.66 -0.79 0.91
CA LEU A 117 -9.89 -0.90 1.68
C LEU A 117 -11.04 -0.24 0.97
#